data_AF-A0AAV9DJE8-F1
#
_entry.id   AF-A0AAV9DJE8-F1
#
_cell.length_a   1.000
_cell.length_b   1.000
_cell.length_c   1.000
_cell.angle_alpha   90.00
_cell.angle_beta   90.00
_cell.angle_gamma   90.00
#
_symmetry.space_group_name_H-M   'P 1'
#
loop_
_entity.id
_entity.type
_entity.pdbx_description
1 polymer ?
#
loop_
_entity_poly.entity_id
_entity_poly.type
_entity_poly.pdbx_seq_one_letter_code
_entity_poly.pdbx_strand_id
1 'polypeptide(L)' 'MKYEDVKQFEEKAPNTKMAHPHPDHFHPLHVALGAAGAGAKAELIHHSWTHQTMSYASYRFKST' A
#
# COMPACT_ATOMS: atom_id res chain seq x y z
N MET A 1 3.18 6.94 4.74
CA MET A 1 3.03 5.50 5.02
C MET A 1 4.41 4.95 5.35
N LYS A 2 4.61 4.30 6.50
CA LYS A 2 5.92 3.73 6.85
C LYS A 2 6.03 2.33 6.24
N TYR A 3 7.24 1.94 5.82
CA TYR A 3 7.52 0.63 5.23
C TYR A 3 6.95 -0.54 6.05
N GLU A 4 7.18 -0.51 7.36
CA GLU A 4 6.74 -1.57 8.29
C GLU A 4 5.21 -1.63 8.48
N ASP A 5 4.47 -0.58 8.14
CA ASP A 5 3.00 -0.58 8.22
C ASP A 5 2.40 -1.31 7.02
N VAL A 6 3.05 -1.22 5.85
CA VAL A 6 2.64 -1.97 4.64
C VAL A 6 2.92 -3.45 4.82
N LYS A 7 4.13 -3.79 5.30
CA LYS A 7 4.58 -5.17 5.48
C LYS A 7 3.74 -5.95 6.49
N GLN A 8 3.22 -5.28 7.51
CA GLN A 8 2.41 -5.87 8.59
C GLN A 8 0.97 -5.35 8.56
N PHE A 9 0.43 -5.06 7.36
CA PHE A 9 -0.88 -4.42 7.23
C PHE A 9 -2.02 -5.26 7.84
N GLU A 10 -1.93 -6.59 7.84
CA GLU A 10 -2.95 -7.45 8.45
C GLU A 10 -3.09 -7.23 9.96
N GLU A 11 -2.00 -6.93 10.66
CA GLU A 11 -1.96 -6.71 12.10
C GLU A 11 -2.15 -5.23 12.47
N LYS A 12 -1.61 -4.32 11.66
CA LYS A 12 -1.51 -2.89 11.99
C LYS A 12 -2.65 -2.05 11.45
N ALA A 13 -3.27 -2.43 10.33
CA ALA A 13 -4.33 -1.61 9.77
C ALA A 13 -5.67 -1.87 10.50
N PRO A 14 -6.44 -0.81 10.81
CA PRO A 14 -7.73 -0.97 11.44
C PRO A 14 -8.68 -1.66 10.47
N ASN A 15 -9.40 -2.68 10.94
CA ASN A 15 -10.42 -3.39 10.16
C ASN A 15 -9.91 -4.00 8.84
N THR A 16 -8.66 -4.47 8.78
CA THR A 16 -8.06 -5.00 7.53
C THR A 16 -8.90 -6.05 6.84
N LYS A 17 -9.49 -7.01 7.57
CA LYS A 17 -10.35 -8.05 6.98
C LYS A 17 -11.70 -7.54 6.47
N MET A 18 -12.15 -6.36 6.90
CA MET A 18 -13.33 -5.70 6.33
C MET A 18 -12.98 -4.99 5.02
N ALA A 19 -11.87 -4.26 4.98
CA ALA A 19 -11.41 -3.56 3.78
C ALA A 19 -10.85 -4.51 2.70
N HIS A 20 -10.15 -5.56 3.14
CA HIS A 20 -9.49 -6.57 2.31
C HIS A 20 -9.77 -7.97 2.90
N PRO A 21 -10.94 -8.57 2.60
CA PRO A 21 -11.27 -9.93 3.03
C PRO A 21 -10.22 -10.95 2.60
N HIS A 22 -9.66 -10.73 1.41
CA HIS A 22 -8.50 -11.42 0.87
C HIS A 22 -7.39 -10.39 0.59
N PRO A 23 -6.11 -10.79 0.71
CA PRO A 23 -4.97 -9.87 0.60
C PRO A 23 -4.53 -9.61 -0.84
N ASP A 24 -5.15 -10.25 -1.84
CA ASP A 24 -4.79 -10.27 -3.24
C ASP A 24 -4.70 -8.87 -3.86
N HIS A 25 -5.64 -7.98 -3.55
CA HIS A 25 -5.62 -6.60 -4.02
C HIS A 25 -4.56 -5.73 -3.35
N PHE A 26 -3.98 -6.17 -2.22
CA PHE A 26 -2.93 -5.44 -1.48
C PHE A 26 -1.52 -5.97 -1.78
N HIS A 27 -1.39 -7.18 -2.33
CA HIS A 27 -0.11 -7.77 -2.74
C HIS A 27 0.67 -6.97 -3.81
N PRO A 28 0.05 -6.32 -4.81
CA PRO A 28 0.79 -5.50 -5.77
C PRO A 28 1.65 -4.41 -5.10
N LEU A 29 1.17 -3.83 -4.00
CA LEU A 29 1.93 -2.83 -3.23
C LEU A 29 3.17 -3.44 -2.58
N HIS A 30 3.07 -4.67 -2.07
CA HIS A 30 4.22 -5.40 -1.50
C HIS A 30 5.27 -5.75 -2.56
N VAL A 31 4.83 -6.17 -3.76
CA VAL A 31 5.74 -6.49 -4.86
C VAL A 31 6.50 -5.24 -5.30
N ALA A 32 5.79 -4.14 -5.54
CA ALA A 32 6.42 -2.88 -5.93
C ALA A 32 7.39 -2.37 -4.85
N LEU A 33 7.01 -2.49 -3.58
CA LEU A 33 7.85 -2.08 -2.46
C LEU A 33 9.10 -2.95 -2.32
N GLY A 34 8.97 -4.27 -2.48
CA GLY A 34 10.11 -5.21 -2.46
C GLY A 34 11.07 -4.98 -3.62
N ALA A 35 10.53 -4.67 -4.82
CA ALA A 35 11.33 -4.39 -6.01
C ALA A 35 12.06 -3.03 -5.97
N ALA A 36 11.54 -2.05 -5.23
CA ALA A 36 12.10 -0.71 -5.18
C ALA A 36 13.50 -0.63 -4.54
N GLY A 37 13.87 -1.64 -3.73
CA GLY A 37 15.16 -1.73 -3.06
C GLY A 37 15.22 -0.99 -1.71
N ALA A 38 16.27 -1.28 -0.94
CA ALA A 38 16.47 -0.68 0.36
C ALA A 38 16.64 0.85 0.26
N GLY A 39 15.96 1.58 1.15
CA GLY A 39 16.02 3.04 1.18
C GLY A 39 15.18 3.76 0.13
N ALA A 40 14.41 3.03 -0.70
CA ALA A 40 13.52 3.64 -1.68
C ALA A 40 12.49 4.55 -1.02
N LYS A 41 12.25 5.71 -1.64
CA LYS A 41 11.24 6.67 -1.18
C LYS A 41 9.95 6.49 -1.97
N ALA A 42 8.84 6.36 -1.24
CA ALA A 42 7.51 6.36 -1.82
C ALA A 42 6.98 7.78 -2.00
N GLU A 43 6.42 8.07 -3.17
CA GLU A 43 5.73 9.31 -3.51
C GLU A 43 4.28 9.00 -3.86
N LEU A 44 3.34 9.69 -3.21
CA LEU A 44 1.92 9.62 -3.55
C LEU A 44 1.69 10.45 -4.82
N ILE A 45 1.37 9.80 -5.94
CA ILE A 45 1.21 10.46 -7.24
C ILE A 45 -0.27 10.68 -7.61
N HIS A 46 -1.18 9.95 -6.96
CA HIS A 46 -2.62 10.16 -7.10
C HIS A 46 -3.33 9.72 -5.82
N HIS A 47 -4.38 10.45 -5.44
CA HIS A 47 -5.22 10.13 -4.30
C HIS A 47 -6.65 10.55 -4.56
N SER A 48 -7.55 9.58 -4.65
CA SER A 48 -8.98 9.79 -4.78
C SER A 48 -9.73 8.57 -4.24
N TRP A 49 -11.04 8.73 -4.06
CA TRP A 49 -11.92 7.71 -3.53
C TRP A 49 -13.22 7.67 -4.34
N THR A 50 -13.76 6.47 -4.55
CA THR A 50 -15.12 6.26 -5.08
C THR A 50 -15.88 5.29 -4.20
N HIS A 51 -17.22 5.31 -4.28
CA HIS A 51 -18.09 4.41 -3.51
C HIS A 51 -17.81 4.39 -2.00
N GLN A 52 -17.24 5.48 -1.47
CA GLN A 52 -16.79 5.65 -0.07
C GLN A 52 -15.72 4.65 0.43
N THR A 53 -15.45 3.57 -0.30
CA THR A 53 -14.59 2.46 0.14
C THR A 53 -13.47 2.12 -0.84
N MET A 54 -13.56 2.57 -2.10
CA MET A 54 -12.56 2.26 -3.11
C MET A 54 -11.51 3.37 -3.20
N SER A 55 -10.30 3.09 -2.70
CA SER A 55 -9.14 3.97 -2.80
C SER A 55 -8.43 3.81 -4.14
N TYR A 56 -8.03 4.93 -4.75
CA TYR A 56 -7.13 4.99 -5.92
C TYR A 56 -5.76 5.54 -5.55
N ALA A 57 -5.35 5.40 -4.28
CA ALA A 57 -4.02 5.82 -3.85
C ALA A 57 -2.95 5.13 -4.70
N SER A 58 -2.24 5.91 -5.51
CA SER A 58 -1.20 5.41 -6.40
C SER A 58 0.14 5.94 -5.94
N TYR A 59 1.11 5.04 -5.82
CA TYR A 59 2.43 5.35 -5.30
C TYR A 59 3.51 5.07 -6.34
N ARG A 60 4.47 5.98 -6.44
CA ARG A 60 5.72 5.79 -7.19
C ARG A 60 6.85 5.58 -6.21
N PHE A 61 7.63 4.52 -6.39
CA PHE A 61 8.85 4.29 -5.63
C PHE A 61 10.05 4.76 -6.45
N LYS A 62 10.90 5.59 -5.84
CA LYS A 62 12.15 6.06 -6.42
C LYS A 62 13.31 5.43 -5.66
N SER A 63 14.17 4.73 -6.38
CA SER A 63 15.51 4.38 -5.88
C SER A 63 16.36 5.65 -5.83
N THR A 64 17.33 5.69 -4.92
CA THR A 64 18.23 6.85 -4.75
C THR A 64 19.27 6.85 -5.85
#